data_AF-A0A016WJ72-F1
#
_entry.id   AF-A0A016WJ72-F1
#
_cell.length_a   1.000
_cell.length_b   1.000
_cell.length_c   1.000
_cell.angle_alpha   90.00
_cell.angle_beta   90.00
_cell.angle_gamma   90.00
#
_symmetry.space_group_name_H-M   'P 1'
#
loop_
_entity.id
_entity.type
_entity.pdbx_description
1 polymer ?
#
loop_
_entity_poly.entity_id
_entity_poly.type
_entity_poly.pdbx_seq_one_letter_code
_entity_poly.pdbx_strand_id
1 'polypeptide(L)'
;MAVLKLPAIPIPTFTGKIWDYANFWTLFDVHSQPSLSKLQKFNFLINALKGDARELVRRYPVTEDNYEPAVHLLQKKYGNDAQLISALQSRLENTRAENSTTQAQRKLLETLIPIVTQLGKLKIDLDGSYNAQKVLAKFALRIQRKL
;
A
#
# COMPACT_ATOMS: atom_id res chain seq x y z
N MET A 1 -0.22 42.72 -11.26
CA MET A 1 0.55 41.45 -11.26
C MET A 1 -0.44 40.31 -11.48
N ALA A 2 -0.26 39.48 -12.50
CA ALA A 2 -1.14 38.34 -12.73
C ALA A 2 -0.78 37.22 -11.74
N VAL A 3 -1.70 36.91 -10.82
CA VAL A 3 -1.56 35.76 -9.93
C VAL A 3 -1.80 34.52 -10.77
N LEU A 4 -0.74 33.75 -11.05
CA LEU A 4 -0.85 32.43 -11.66
C LEU A 4 -1.67 31.53 -10.72
N LYS A 5 -2.96 31.36 -11.02
CA LYS A 5 -3.81 30.36 -10.36
C LYS A 5 -3.39 28.99 -10.85
N LEU A 6 -2.62 28.27 -10.04
CA LEU A 6 -2.35 26.86 -10.27
C LEU A 6 -3.66 26.06 -10.21
N PRO A 7 -3.83 25.04 -11.05
CA PRO A 7 -4.97 24.14 -10.95
C PRO A 7 -4.99 23.47 -9.56
N ALA A 8 -6.19 23.31 -9.00
CA ALA A 8 -6.34 22.64 -7.72
C ALA A 8 -5.80 21.21 -7.81
N ILE A 9 -5.02 20.79 -6.81
CA ILE A 9 -4.54 19.41 -6.71
C ILE A 9 -5.77 18.52 -6.52
N PRO A 10 -6.00 17.53 -7.41
CA PRO A 10 -7.15 16.65 -7.28
C PRO A 10 -7.02 15.78 -6.03
N ILE A 11 -8.16 15.50 -5.40
CA ILE A 11 -8.19 14.59 -4.26
C ILE A 11 -7.81 13.19 -4.75
N PRO A 12 -6.79 12.54 -4.15
CA PRO A 12 -6.33 11.23 -4.58
C PRO A 12 -7.41 10.18 -4.35
N THR A 13 -7.39 9.11 -5.14
CA THR A 13 -8.28 7.96 -4.96
C THR A 13 -7.55 6.80 -4.31
N PHE A 14 -8.17 6.15 -3.33
CA PHE A 14 -7.63 4.98 -2.65
C PHE A 14 -8.58 3.79 -2.74
N THR A 15 -8.08 2.70 -3.33
CA THR A 15 -8.89 1.49 -3.57
C THR A 15 -8.75 0.43 -2.48
N GLY A 16 -7.93 0.67 -1.44
CA GLY A 16 -7.63 -0.33 -0.40
C GLY A 16 -6.38 -1.18 -0.65
N LYS A 17 -5.55 -0.81 -1.64
CA LYS A 17 -4.25 -1.45 -1.85
C LYS A 17 -3.26 -0.96 -0.80
N ILE A 18 -2.87 -1.82 0.13
CA ILE A 18 -2.07 -1.43 1.30
C ILE A 18 -0.78 -0.70 0.90
N TRP A 19 -0.12 -1.12 -0.18
CA TRP A 19 1.11 -0.46 -0.69
C TRP A 19 0.90 0.96 -1.25
N ASP A 20 -0.33 1.33 -1.62
CA ASP A 20 -0.67 2.68 -2.09
C ASP A 20 -1.06 3.61 -0.92
N TYR A 21 -1.23 3.07 0.29
CA TYR A 21 -1.79 3.80 1.43
C TYR A 21 -0.92 4.96 1.88
N ALA A 22 0.40 4.75 2.04
CA ALA A 22 1.30 5.80 2.48
C ALA A 22 1.27 7.00 1.53
N ASN A 23 1.35 6.75 0.22
CA ASN A 23 1.26 7.79 -0.80
C ASN A 23 -0.11 8.48 -0.81
N PHE A 24 -1.20 7.70 -0.71
CA PHE A 24 -2.54 8.25 -0.57
C PHE A 24 -2.65 9.18 0.63
N TRP A 25 -2.19 8.75 1.80
CA TRP A 25 -2.31 9.52 3.04
C TRP A 25 -1.49 10.81 2.99
N THR A 26 -0.29 10.78 2.38
CA THR A 26 0.50 11.99 2.12
C THR A 26 -0.21 12.97 1.18
N LEU A 27 -0.89 12.46 0.14
CA LEU A 27 -1.61 13.31 -0.82
C LEU A 27 -2.99 13.77 -0.31
N PHE A 28 -3.58 13.06 0.64
CA PHE A 28 -4.89 13.38 1.23
C PHE A 28 -4.78 14.50 2.28
N ASP A 29 -4.35 15.68 1.84
CA ASP A 29 -4.11 16.84 2.73
C ASP A 29 -5.41 17.45 3.32
N VAL A 30 -6.59 17.03 2.84
CA VAL A 30 -7.90 17.41 3.39
C VAL A 30 -7.98 17.17 4.91
N HIS A 31 -7.28 16.16 5.41
CA HIS A 31 -7.22 15.87 6.85
C HIS A 31 -6.63 17.05 7.65
N SER A 32 -5.60 17.71 7.11
CA SER A 32 -4.84 18.80 7.74
C SER A 32 -5.50 20.18 7.61
N GLN A 33 -6.50 20.32 6.72
CA GLN A 33 -7.12 21.61 6.43
C GLN A 33 -7.97 22.10 7.62
N PRO A 34 -7.61 23.21 8.30
CA PRO A 34 -8.33 23.69 9.49
C PRO A 34 -9.65 24.38 9.14
N SER A 35 -9.82 24.82 7.88
CA SER A 35 -11.03 25.49 7.38
C SER A 35 -12.20 24.54 7.12
N LEU A 36 -11.98 23.23 7.15
CA LEU A 36 -13.00 22.22 6.90
C LEU A 36 -13.53 21.62 8.21
N SER A 37 -14.85 21.53 8.32
CA SER A 37 -15.49 20.81 9.42
C SER A 37 -15.22 19.31 9.32
N LYS A 38 -15.37 18.58 10.44
CA LYS A 38 -15.21 17.12 10.44
C LYS A 38 -16.17 16.44 9.48
N LEU A 39 -17.41 16.94 9.36
CA LEU A 39 -18.38 16.43 8.38
C LEU A 39 -17.89 16.61 6.95
N GLN A 40 -17.31 17.77 6.62
CA GLN A 40 -16.77 18.05 5.29
C GLN A 40 -15.58 17.14 4.98
N LYS A 41 -14.64 17.02 5.93
CA LYS A 41 -13.50 16.10 5.82
C LYS A 41 -13.95 14.66 5.63
N PHE A 42 -15.00 14.24 6.34
CA PHE A 42 -15.52 12.89 6.22
C PHE A 42 -16.15 12.63 4.84
N ASN A 43 -16.92 13.59 4.31
CA ASN A 43 -17.44 13.49 2.95
C ASN A 43 -16.33 13.38 1.90
N PHE A 44 -15.28 14.18 2.03
CA PHE A 44 -14.11 14.08 1.15
C PHE A 44 -13.42 12.72 1.26
N LEU A 45 -13.24 12.21 2.48
CA LEU A 45 -12.67 10.88 2.71
C LEU A 45 -13.50 9.81 1.99
N ILE A 46 -14.82 9.74 2.20
CA ILE A 46 -15.69 8.73 1.58
C ILE A 46 -15.63 8.79 0.05
N ASN A 47 -15.51 9.98 -0.52
CA ASN A 47 -15.42 10.17 -1.97
C ASN A 47 -14.06 9.74 -2.55
N ALA A 48 -12.98 9.97 -1.80
CA ALA A 48 -11.63 9.53 -2.12
C ALA A 48 -11.47 8.00 -2.04
N LEU A 49 -12.27 7.33 -1.20
CA LEU A 49 -12.22 5.88 -1.03
C LEU A 49 -13.05 5.14 -2.09
N LYS A 50 -12.50 4.02 -2.57
CA LYS A 50 -13.16 3.06 -3.50
C LYS A 50 -12.93 1.62 -3.02
N GLY A 51 -13.70 0.68 -3.56
CA GLY A 51 -13.57 -0.75 -3.27
C GLY A 51 -13.58 -1.05 -1.76
N ASP A 52 -12.67 -1.92 -1.33
CA ASP A 52 -12.58 -2.40 0.05
C ASP A 52 -12.31 -1.29 1.08
N ALA A 53 -11.62 -0.22 0.69
CA ALA A 53 -11.41 0.92 1.59
C ALA A 53 -12.71 1.68 1.84
N ARG A 54 -13.55 1.85 0.81
CA ARG A 54 -14.86 2.50 0.95
C ARG A 54 -15.80 1.65 1.80
N GLU A 55 -15.86 0.35 1.55
CA GLU A 55 -16.72 -0.56 2.31
C GLU A 55 -16.33 -0.68 3.79
N LEU A 56 -15.05 -0.48 4.12
CA LEU A 56 -14.59 -0.39 5.50
C LEU A 56 -15.19 0.83 6.21
N VAL A 57 -15.15 1.99 5.55
CA VAL A 57 -15.55 3.28 6.12
C VAL A 57 -17.07 3.50 6.08
N ARG A 58 -17.77 2.92 5.10
CA ARG A 58 -19.23 3.03 4.94
C ARG A 58 -20.03 2.45 6.11
N ARG A 59 -19.38 1.68 7.00
CA ARG A 59 -19.96 1.14 8.24
C ARG A 59 -20.29 2.23 9.27
N TYR A 60 -19.68 3.40 9.12
CA TYR A 60 -19.94 4.55 9.98
C TYR A 60 -20.99 5.47 9.34
N PRO A 61 -22.03 5.88 10.08
CA PRO A 61 -22.89 6.98 9.65
C PRO A 61 -22.07 8.25 9.40
N VAL A 62 -22.43 9.00 8.36
CA VAL A 62 -21.72 10.24 7.98
C VAL A 62 -22.10 11.36 8.94
N THR A 63 -21.37 11.45 10.06
CA THR A 63 -21.54 12.46 11.11
C THR A 63 -20.18 12.98 11.57
N GLU A 64 -20.14 14.14 12.22
CA GLU A 64 -18.87 14.72 12.71
C GLU A 64 -18.15 13.80 13.69
N ASP A 65 -18.89 13.18 14.61
CA ASP A 65 -18.35 12.31 15.65
C ASP A 65 -17.69 11.04 15.10
N ASN A 66 -18.06 10.64 13.88
CA ASN A 66 -17.60 9.41 13.26
C ASN A 66 -16.38 9.61 12.35
N TYR A 67 -15.95 10.85 12.10
CA TYR A 67 -14.80 11.11 11.24
C TYR A 67 -13.51 10.49 11.81
N GLU A 68 -13.16 10.80 13.05
CA GLU A 68 -11.96 10.29 13.70
C GLU A 68 -11.97 8.76 13.87
N PRO A 69 -13.07 8.14 14.34
CA PRO A 69 -13.18 6.67 14.37
C PRO A 69 -12.97 6.03 12.99
N ALA A 70 -13.53 6.60 11.92
CA ALA A 70 -13.37 6.09 10.56
C ALA A 70 -11.92 6.21 10.07
N VAL A 71 -11.27 7.35 10.31
CA VAL A 71 -9.84 7.56 10.01
C VAL A 71 -8.97 6.58 10.77
N HIS A 72 -9.22 6.40 12.06
CA HIS A 72 -8.45 5.47 12.89
C HIS A 72 -8.58 4.02 12.40
N LEU A 73 -9.78 3.60 12.00
CA LEU A 73 -9.98 2.28 11.41
C LEU A 73 -9.22 2.11 10.09
N LEU A 74 -9.23 3.15 9.24
CA LEU A 74 -8.51 3.15 7.98
C LEU A 74 -6.99 3.03 8.20
N GLN A 75 -6.43 3.85 9.11
CA GLN A 75 -5.03 3.81 9.50
C GLN A 75 -4.64 2.47 10.13
N LYS A 76 -5.48 1.92 11.00
CA LYS A 76 -5.22 0.62 11.62
C LYS A 76 -5.12 -0.51 10.60
N LYS A 77 -5.95 -0.48 9.55
CA LYS A 77 -5.97 -1.51 8.52
C LYS A 77 -4.88 -1.34 7.46
N TYR A 78 -4.58 -0.10 7.07
CA TYR A 78 -3.72 0.18 5.90
C TYR A 78 -2.41 0.90 6.24
N GLY A 79 -2.34 1.57 7.38
CA GLY A 79 -1.16 2.31 7.85
C GLY A 79 -0.25 1.52 8.80
N ASN A 80 -0.55 0.25 9.07
CA ASN A 80 0.32 -0.62 9.86
C ASN A 80 1.34 -1.33 8.96
N ASP A 81 2.53 -0.72 8.84
CA ASP A 81 3.64 -1.27 8.06
C ASP A 81 3.99 -2.70 8.50
N ALA A 82 3.86 -3.08 9.78
CA ALA A 82 4.18 -4.43 10.23
C ALA A 82 3.24 -5.51 9.63
N GLN A 83 1.96 -5.18 9.45
CA GLN A 83 1.01 -6.09 8.77
C GLN A 83 1.28 -6.17 7.27
N LEU A 84 1.61 -5.04 6.64
CA LEU A 84 2.03 -5.01 5.24
C LEU A 84 3.29 -5.87 5.04
N ILE A 85 4.27 -5.72 5.92
CA ILE A 85 5.52 -6.49 5.91
C ILE A 85 5.22 -7.98 6.06
N SER A 86 4.42 -8.38 7.05
CA SER A 86 4.06 -9.78 7.27
C SER A 86 3.32 -10.37 6.06
N ALA A 87 2.39 -9.62 5.46
CA ALA A 87 1.67 -10.06 4.26
C ALA A 87 2.61 -10.18 3.04
N LEU A 88 3.53 -9.23 2.85
CA LEU A 88 4.53 -9.27 1.77
C LEU A 88 5.52 -10.42 1.95
N GLN A 89 5.97 -10.68 3.18
CA GLN A 89 6.81 -11.83 3.52
C GLN A 89 6.09 -13.15 3.26
N SER A 90 4.85 -13.30 3.72
CA SER A 90 4.04 -14.50 3.47
C SER A 90 3.79 -14.71 1.97
N ARG A 91 3.53 -13.64 1.22
CA ARG A 91 3.36 -13.71 -0.23
C ARG A 91 4.66 -14.13 -0.92
N LEU A 92 5.80 -13.58 -0.51
CA LEU A 92 7.12 -13.98 -1.00
C LEU A 92 7.36 -15.47 -0.73
N GLU A 93 7.05 -15.96 0.47
CA GLU A 93 7.21 -17.36 0.89
C GLU A 93 6.30 -18.33 0.13
N ASN A 94 5.07 -17.94 -0.17
CA ASN A 94 4.09 -18.83 -0.78
C ASN A 94 4.06 -18.78 -2.31
N THR A 95 4.60 -17.71 -2.93
CA THR A 95 4.67 -17.63 -4.40
C THR A 95 5.70 -18.63 -4.93
N ARG A 96 5.28 -19.43 -5.93
CA ARG A 96 6.10 -20.41 -6.66
C ARG A 96 5.70 -20.40 -8.13
N ALA A 97 6.62 -20.80 -9.01
CA ALA A 97 6.28 -21.02 -10.41
C ALA A 97 5.34 -22.22 -10.53
N GLU A 98 4.33 -22.11 -11.38
CA GLU A 98 3.37 -23.20 -11.66
C GLU A 98 4.06 -24.45 -12.21
N ASN A 99 5.15 -24.25 -12.96
CA ASN A 99 5.95 -25.32 -13.54
C ASN A 99 7.38 -24.83 -13.88
N SER A 100 8.20 -25.73 -14.41
CA SER A 100 9.61 -25.47 -14.75
C SER A 100 9.82 -24.70 -16.07
N THR A 101 8.76 -24.26 -16.74
CA THR A 101 8.89 -23.55 -18.02
C THR A 101 9.47 -22.15 -17.83
N THR A 102 10.17 -21.65 -18.85
CA THR A 102 10.71 -20.29 -18.86
C THR A 102 9.61 -19.23 -18.72
N GLN A 103 8.41 -19.49 -19.25
CA GLN A 103 7.26 -18.58 -19.15
C GLN A 103 6.73 -18.50 -17.72
N ALA A 104 6.57 -19.64 -17.03
CA ALA A 104 6.15 -19.66 -15.64
C ALA A 104 7.19 -18.99 -14.71
N GLN A 105 8.48 -19.16 -15.00
CA GLN A 105 9.56 -18.48 -14.28
C GLN A 105 9.59 -16.96 -14.52
N ARG A 106 9.28 -16.49 -15.74
CA ARG A 106 9.15 -15.05 -16.02
C ARG A 106 7.96 -14.42 -15.27
N LYS A 107 6.78 -15.07 -15.30
CA LYS A 107 5.62 -14.62 -14.52
C LYS A 107 5.91 -14.57 -13.01
N LEU A 108 6.66 -15.55 -12.51
CA LEU A 108 7.12 -15.54 -11.12
C LEU A 108 7.98 -14.29 -10.85
N LEU A 109 8.98 -14.01 -11.70
CA LEU A 109 9.83 -12.82 -11.56
C LEU A 109 9.04 -11.52 -11.58
N GLU A 110 8.11 -11.35 -12.53
CA GLU A 110 7.22 -10.18 -12.62
C GLU A 110 6.38 -9.99 -11.35
N THR A 111 6.04 -11.08 -10.68
CA THR A 111 5.29 -11.06 -9.41
C THR A 111 6.20 -10.76 -8.21
N LEU A 112 7.44 -11.25 -8.21
CA LEU A 112 8.39 -11.09 -7.12
C LEU A 112 9.05 -9.69 -7.08
N ILE A 113 9.34 -9.09 -8.22
CA ILE A 113 10.01 -7.78 -8.32
C ILE A 113 9.27 -6.68 -7.53
N PRO A 114 7.94 -6.50 -7.67
CA PRO A 114 7.19 -5.53 -6.89
C PRO A 114 7.25 -5.81 -5.38
N ILE A 115 7.18 -7.09 -4.97
CA ILE A 115 7.19 -7.50 -3.56
C ILE A 115 8.53 -7.14 -2.92
N VAL A 116 9.65 -7.48 -3.57
CA VAL A 116 11.01 -7.18 -3.06
C VAL A 116 11.25 -5.66 -3.02
N THR A 117 10.81 -4.94 -4.05
CA THR A 117 10.92 -3.47 -4.10
C THR A 117 10.12 -2.80 -2.98
N GLN A 118 8.94 -3.31 -2.66
CA GLN A 118 8.12 -2.81 -1.56
C GLN A 118 8.73 -3.11 -0.19
N LEU A 119 9.28 -4.32 0.02
CA LEU A 119 10.01 -4.67 1.24
C LEU A 119 11.24 -3.77 1.45
N GLY A 120 12.00 -3.50 0.40
CA GLY A 120 13.17 -2.60 0.45
C GLY A 120 12.80 -1.14 0.76
N LYS A 121 11.68 -0.64 0.22
CA LYS A 121 11.18 0.71 0.53
C LYS A 121 10.71 0.88 1.98
N LEU A 122 10.25 -0.20 2.63
CA LEU A 122 9.81 -0.22 4.02
C LEU A 122 10.98 -0.29 5.02
N LYS A 123 12.22 -0.04 4.58
CA LYS A 123 13.46 -0.08 5.40
C LYS A 123 13.66 -1.39 6.16
N ILE A 124 13.12 -2.49 5.65
CA ILE A 124 13.66 -3.79 6.03
C ILE A 124 14.96 -3.90 5.26
N ASP A 125 16.08 -3.86 5.97
CA ASP A 125 17.37 -4.22 5.43
C ASP A 125 17.23 -5.56 4.69
N LEU A 126 17.21 -5.49 3.36
CA LEU A 126 17.40 -6.68 2.52
C LEU A 126 18.85 -7.18 2.66
N ASP A 127 19.73 -6.35 3.20
CA ASP A 127 21.10 -6.67 3.62
C ASP A 127 21.14 -7.55 4.88
N GLY A 128 20.03 -7.65 5.60
CA GLY A 128 19.81 -8.69 6.60
C GLY A 128 19.75 -10.05 5.92
N SER A 129 20.87 -10.79 5.99
CA SER A 129 21.15 -12.16 5.53
C SER A 129 19.92 -13.09 5.37
N TYR A 130 18.94 -13.00 6.26
CA TYR A 130 17.71 -13.79 6.25
C TYR A 130 16.78 -13.56 5.03
N ASN A 131 16.53 -12.30 4.63
CA ASN A 131 15.61 -12.00 3.53
C ASN A 131 16.27 -12.22 2.16
N ALA A 132 17.56 -11.87 2.03
CA ALA A 132 18.38 -12.21 0.87
C ALA A 132 18.43 -13.73 0.66
N GLN A 133 18.68 -14.52 1.71
CA GLN A 133 18.68 -15.99 1.64
C GLN A 133 17.31 -16.56 1.21
N LYS A 134 16.19 -15.97 1.68
CA LYS A 134 14.85 -16.40 1.27
C LYS A 134 14.53 -16.07 -0.18
N VAL A 135 14.95 -14.91 -0.68
CA VAL A 135 14.83 -14.56 -2.11
C VAL A 135 15.70 -15.49 -2.95
N LEU A 136 16.94 -15.74 -2.53
CA LEU A 136 17.86 -16.69 -3.19
C LEU A 136 17.27 -18.10 -3.22
N ALA A 137 16.65 -18.56 -2.13
CA ALA A 137 15.98 -19.86 -2.02
C ALA A 137 14.83 -20.08 -3.01
N LYS A 138 14.32 -19.02 -3.66
CA LYS A 138 13.30 -19.12 -4.72
C LYS A 138 13.86 -19.45 -6.09
N PHE A 139 15.16 -19.24 -6.30
CA PHE A 139 15.83 -19.61 -7.54
C PHE A 139 16.33 -21.05 -7.47
N ALA A 140 16.30 -21.77 -8.59
CA ALA A 140 16.88 -23.11 -8.66
C ALA A 140 18.37 -23.07 -8.26
N LEU A 141 18.87 -24.11 -7.58
CA LEU A 141 20.26 -24.19 -7.07
C LEU A 141 21.33 -23.81 -8.11
N ARG A 142 21.09 -24.10 -9.39
CA ARG A 142 21.97 -23.75 -10.52
C ARG A 142 22.13 -22.24 -10.76
N ILE A 143 21.13 -21.43 -10.38
CA ILE A 143 21.14 -19.97 -10.48
C ILE A 143 21.77 -19.37 -9.22
N GLN A 144 21.51 -19.97 -8.05
CA GLN A 144 22.13 -19.57 -6.78
C GLN A 144 23.66 -19.72 -6.77
N ARG A 145 24.20 -20.74 -7.45
CA ARG A 145 25.66 -21.00 -7.54
C ARG A 145 26.42 -20.07 -8.50
N LYS A 146 25.73 -19.19 -9.22
CA LYS A 146 26.32 -18.29 -10.24
C LYS A 146 26.27 -16.80 -9.88
N LEU A 147 25.72 -16.46 -8.71
CA LEU A 147 25.67 -15.11 -8.15
C LEU A 147 26.76 -14.94 -7.09
#